data_AF-A0A928RAY7-F1
#
_entry.id   AF-A0A928RAY7-F1
#
_cell.length_a   1.000
_cell.length_b   1.000
_cell.length_c   1.000
_cell.angle_alpha   90.00
_cell.angle_beta   90.00
_cell.angle_gamma   90.00
#
_symmetry.space_group_name_H-M   'P 1'
#
loop_
_entity.id
_entity.type
_entity.pdbx_description
1 polymer ?
#
loop_
_entity_poly.entity_id
_entity_poly.type
_entity_poly.pdbx_seq_one_letter_code
_entity_poly.pdbx_strand_id
1 'polypeptide(L)'
;MKSLKVIVLVLTLTFVLTGCNGKPAEVPTQPENPTPEAETKPTVISAQTLPVSVAGYAEITSYVGDVDADGTDERVVISTGAERTKNGEFLWNDGQDWAVFVEDTNGVYILLDKFVQAGSVYFDVSDYYMNDGAQPKILITETTGAGLVLKTYTYSETENGYVEETIYDTGAVTEAGINRRFTSFPEITD
;
A
#
# COMPACT_ATOMS: atom_id res chain seq x y z
N MET A 1 69.96 -13.28 -37.60
CA MET A 1 71.40 -13.24 -37.30
C MET A 1 71.65 -12.23 -36.18
N LYS A 2 72.35 -12.68 -35.12
CA LYS A 2 73.35 -11.96 -34.27
C LYS A 2 73.26 -10.41 -34.25
N SER A 3 73.32 -9.67 -33.15
CA SER A 3 73.72 -9.94 -31.77
C SER A 3 73.81 -8.60 -31.01
N LEU A 4 73.41 -8.59 -29.73
CA LEU A 4 74.20 -8.13 -28.57
C LEU A 4 74.87 -6.72 -28.59
N LYS A 5 74.41 -5.81 -27.71
CA LYS A 5 75.24 -4.94 -26.80
C LYS A 5 74.34 -4.55 -25.60
N VAL A 6 74.50 -5.07 -24.38
CA VAL A 6 75.56 -4.87 -23.36
C VAL A 6 75.38 -3.57 -22.55
N ILE A 7 74.88 -3.76 -21.31
CA ILE A 7 75.31 -3.19 -20.01
C ILE A 7 75.08 -1.68 -19.79
N VAL A 8 74.41 -1.27 -18.71
CA VAL A 8 74.95 -0.73 -17.41
C VAL A 8 73.70 -0.33 -16.60
N LEU A 9 73.53 -0.40 -15.29
CA LEU A 9 74.19 -0.98 -14.11
C LEU A 9 73.30 -0.52 -12.92
N VAL A 10 72.81 -1.48 -12.13
CA VAL A 10 72.69 -1.48 -10.66
C VAL A 10 72.47 -0.13 -9.94
N LEU A 11 71.36 0.01 -9.20
CA LEU A 11 71.41 0.22 -7.73
C LEU A 11 70.01 0.10 -7.07
N THR A 12 69.88 -0.93 -6.22
CA THR A 12 69.26 -0.92 -4.87
C THR A 12 67.79 -0.52 -4.73
N LEU A 13 66.91 -1.26 -4.05
CA LEU A 13 67.09 -1.78 -2.70
C LEU A 13 65.97 -2.80 -2.39
N THR A 14 66.35 -4.00 -1.97
CA THR A 14 65.50 -5.06 -1.41
C THR A 14 64.72 -4.58 -0.17
N PHE A 15 63.43 -4.88 -0.09
CA PHE A 15 62.74 -5.12 1.19
C PHE A 15 61.70 -6.25 1.10
N VAL A 16 62.13 -7.42 1.59
CA VAL A 16 61.46 -8.33 2.53
C VAL A 16 60.05 -8.88 2.20
N LEU A 17 60.05 -10.18 1.91
CA LEU A 17 58.96 -11.14 2.13
C LEU A 17 58.51 -11.17 3.60
N THR A 18 57.24 -10.88 3.87
CA THR A 18 56.42 -11.42 4.98
C THR A 18 54.97 -11.26 4.54
N GLY A 19 54.18 -12.32 4.34
CA GLY A 19 53.65 -13.15 5.41
C GLY A 19 52.21 -12.70 5.72
N CYS A 20 51.27 -12.89 4.77
CA CYS A 20 49.84 -12.72 5.04
C CYS A 20 49.36 -13.85 5.95
N ASN A 21 49.37 -13.60 7.26
CA ASN A 21 48.54 -14.33 8.21
C ASN A 21 47.88 -13.29 9.14
N GLY A 22 46.87 -12.61 8.59
CA GLY A 22 46.05 -11.63 9.30
C GLY A 22 44.71 -12.26 9.70
N LYS A 23 44.52 -12.42 11.01
CA LYS A 23 43.25 -12.71 11.69
C LYS A 23 42.13 -11.79 11.14
N PRO A 24 40.86 -12.24 11.05
CA PRO A 24 39.76 -11.36 10.61
C PRO A 24 39.72 -10.12 11.51
N ALA A 25 39.71 -8.94 10.89
CA ALA A 25 39.51 -7.70 11.61
C ALA A 25 38.09 -7.70 12.20
N GLU A 26 37.97 -7.49 13.50
CA GLU A 26 36.71 -7.08 14.13
C GLU A 26 36.26 -5.77 13.45
N VAL A 27 35.11 -5.82 12.80
CA VAL A 27 34.40 -4.63 12.35
C VAL A 27 33.99 -3.87 13.62
N PRO A 28 34.31 -2.57 13.76
CA PRO A 28 33.86 -1.80 14.91
C PRO A 28 32.33 -1.74 14.86
N THR A 29 31.66 -2.31 15.85
CA THR A 29 30.22 -2.14 16.07
C THR A 29 29.98 -0.68 16.41
N GLN A 30 29.40 0.06 15.46
CA GLN A 30 28.79 1.34 15.72
C GLN A 30 27.68 1.13 16.76
N PRO A 31 27.63 1.91 17.86
CA PRO A 31 26.51 1.81 18.78
C PRO A 31 25.22 2.17 18.03
N GLU A 32 24.30 1.21 17.98
CA GLU A 32 22.91 1.46 17.56
C GLU A 32 22.34 2.50 18.52
N ASN A 33 22.24 3.73 18.04
CA ASN A 33 21.44 4.74 18.70
C ASN A 33 19.98 4.31 18.45
N PRO A 34 19.16 4.02 19.48
CA PRO A 34 17.78 3.65 19.24
C PRO A 34 17.09 4.83 18.56
N THR A 35 16.77 4.66 17.29
CA THR A 35 15.81 5.54 16.60
C THR A 35 14.53 5.47 17.41
N PRO A 36 14.00 6.59 17.93
CA PRO A 36 12.69 6.57 18.55
C PRO A 36 11.71 6.10 17.49
N GLU A 37 11.11 4.94 17.73
CA GLU A 37 9.94 4.48 16.98
C GLU A 37 8.89 5.58 17.15
N ALA A 38 8.72 6.39 16.11
CA ALA A 38 7.70 7.43 16.12
C ALA A 38 6.37 6.68 16.17
N GLU A 39 5.71 6.69 17.32
CA GLU A 39 4.33 6.23 17.47
C GLU A 39 3.47 7.06 16.50
N THR A 40 3.27 6.54 15.28
CA THR A 40 2.35 7.12 14.31
C THR A 40 0.95 6.94 14.87
N LYS A 41 0.37 8.03 15.38
CA LYS A 41 -1.01 8.07 15.83
C LYS A 41 -1.92 7.54 14.69
N PRO A 42 -2.90 6.67 14.98
CA PRO A 42 -3.83 6.17 13.98
C PRO A 42 -4.58 7.31 13.29
N THR A 43 -4.79 7.18 11.98
CA THR A 43 -5.64 8.09 11.20
C THR A 43 -7.10 7.75 11.49
N VAL A 44 -7.86 8.73 11.99
CA VAL A 44 -9.29 8.58 12.30
C VAL A 44 -10.10 9.36 11.26
N ILE A 45 -11.10 8.70 10.69
CA ILE A 45 -12.05 9.26 9.72
C ILE A 45 -13.37 9.52 10.44
N SER A 46 -13.73 10.79 10.56
CA SER A 46 -14.98 11.22 11.21
C SER A 46 -16.10 11.38 10.19
N ALA A 47 -17.34 11.30 10.69
CA ALA A 47 -18.53 11.56 9.89
C ALA A 47 -18.54 12.98 9.34
N GLN A 48 -18.99 13.11 8.09
CA GLN A 48 -19.15 14.40 7.41
C GLN A 48 -20.32 14.35 6.42
N THR A 49 -20.66 15.50 5.83
CA THR A 49 -21.55 15.52 4.66
C THR A 49 -20.81 14.98 3.43
N LEU A 50 -21.52 14.25 2.55
CA LEU A 50 -20.95 13.78 1.30
C LEU A 50 -20.37 14.97 0.50
N PRO A 51 -19.06 14.97 0.16
CA PRO A 51 -18.47 16.05 -0.62
C PRO A 51 -19.15 16.20 -1.98
N VAL A 52 -19.31 17.43 -2.44
CA VAL A 52 -19.96 17.73 -3.74
C VAL A 52 -19.22 17.06 -4.91
N SER A 53 -17.88 16.91 -4.81
CA SER A 53 -17.07 16.18 -5.79
C SER A 53 -17.52 14.72 -5.90
N VAL A 54 -17.62 14.02 -4.76
CA VAL A 54 -18.02 12.62 -4.68
C VAL A 54 -19.51 12.43 -5.01
N ALA A 55 -20.37 13.38 -4.63
CA ALA A 55 -21.80 13.32 -4.96
C ALA A 55 -22.07 13.33 -6.48
N GLY A 56 -21.12 13.81 -7.29
CA GLY A 56 -21.19 13.75 -8.75
C GLY A 56 -20.67 12.44 -9.36
N TYR A 57 -20.07 11.56 -8.56
CA TYR A 57 -19.53 10.29 -9.04
C TYR A 57 -20.63 9.29 -9.33
N ALA A 58 -20.41 8.47 -10.35
CA ALA A 58 -21.27 7.37 -10.68
C ALA A 58 -20.98 6.20 -9.72
N GLU A 59 -22.01 5.75 -9.02
CA GLU A 59 -21.93 4.52 -8.23
C GLU A 59 -21.65 3.31 -9.12
N ILE A 60 -20.76 2.44 -8.63
CA ILE A 60 -20.39 1.17 -9.26
C ILE A 60 -21.19 0.03 -8.61
N THR A 61 -21.12 -0.05 -7.29
CA THR A 61 -21.86 -1.01 -6.47
C THR A 61 -21.90 -0.53 -5.02
N SER A 62 -22.72 -1.20 -4.20
CA SER A 62 -22.78 -0.99 -2.76
C SER A 62 -23.00 -2.29 -2.01
N TYR A 63 -22.56 -2.31 -0.75
CA TYR A 63 -22.91 -3.30 0.26
C TYR A 63 -23.84 -2.67 1.31
N VAL A 64 -24.76 -3.45 1.89
CA VAL A 64 -25.61 -3.03 3.00
C VAL A 64 -25.49 -4.04 4.12
N GLY A 65 -25.16 -3.58 5.31
CA GLY A 65 -25.02 -4.40 6.52
C GLY A 65 -24.38 -3.60 7.66
N ASP A 66 -24.49 -4.13 8.87
CA ASP A 66 -23.90 -3.60 10.10
C ASP A 66 -22.36 -3.69 10.05
N VAL A 67 -21.71 -2.57 9.68
CA VAL A 67 -20.25 -2.47 9.49
C VAL A 67 -19.57 -1.63 10.57
N ASP A 68 -20.32 -1.18 11.58
CA ASP A 68 -19.79 -0.48 12.75
C ASP A 68 -20.16 -1.12 14.10
N ALA A 69 -20.92 -2.22 14.07
CA ALA A 69 -21.36 -3.02 15.20
C ALA A 69 -22.44 -2.37 16.09
N ASP A 70 -23.15 -1.35 15.62
CA ASP A 70 -24.18 -0.65 16.41
C ASP A 70 -25.57 -1.33 16.36
N GLY A 71 -25.73 -2.32 15.47
CA GLY A 71 -26.98 -3.05 15.25
C GLY A 71 -27.94 -2.43 14.22
N THR A 72 -27.52 -1.35 13.56
CA THR A 72 -28.14 -0.75 12.38
C THR A 72 -27.39 -1.21 11.13
N ASP A 73 -28.07 -1.20 9.98
CA ASP A 73 -27.39 -1.45 8.71
C ASP A 73 -26.89 -0.13 8.12
N GLU A 74 -25.61 -0.07 7.77
CA GLU A 74 -25.02 1.01 7.00
C GLU A 74 -24.87 0.60 5.54
N ARG A 75 -24.49 1.57 4.71
CA ARG A 75 -24.26 1.34 3.28
C ARG A 75 -22.84 1.70 2.90
N VAL A 76 -22.05 0.71 2.48
CA VAL A 76 -20.70 0.89 1.94
C VAL A 76 -20.78 1.04 0.42
N VAL A 77 -20.29 2.14 -0.11
CA VAL A 77 -20.43 2.50 -1.53
C VAL A 77 -19.07 2.63 -2.18
N ILE A 78 -18.90 2.07 -3.38
CA ILE A 78 -17.80 2.42 -4.28
C ILE A 78 -18.35 3.17 -5.50
N SER A 79 -17.76 4.31 -5.78
CA SER A 79 -18.15 5.20 -6.87
C SER A 79 -16.92 5.71 -7.62
N THR A 80 -17.13 6.19 -8.84
CA THR A 80 -16.06 6.73 -9.69
C THR A 80 -16.51 7.98 -10.44
N GLY A 81 -15.55 8.87 -10.68
CA GLY A 81 -15.73 10.02 -11.56
C GLY A 81 -15.80 9.66 -13.06
N ALA A 82 -15.72 8.38 -13.44
CA ALA A 82 -15.86 7.97 -14.83
C ALA A 82 -17.28 8.26 -15.36
N GLU A 83 -17.32 8.87 -16.54
CA GLU A 83 -18.59 9.16 -17.22
C GLU A 83 -19.28 7.88 -17.70
N ARG A 84 -20.60 7.93 -17.85
CA ARG A 84 -21.37 6.86 -18.48
C ARG A 84 -21.79 7.26 -19.89
N THR A 85 -21.77 6.30 -20.79
CA THR A 85 -22.41 6.39 -22.11
C THR A 85 -23.93 6.54 -21.97
N LYS A 86 -24.61 6.86 -23.07
CA LYS A 86 -26.09 6.92 -23.11
C LYS A 86 -26.75 5.57 -22.79
N ASN A 87 -26.06 4.46 -23.01
CA ASN A 87 -26.51 3.10 -22.66
C ASN A 87 -26.09 2.66 -21.25
N GLY A 88 -25.46 3.53 -20.46
CA GLY A 88 -25.12 3.28 -19.05
C GLY A 88 -23.80 2.56 -18.80
N GLU A 89 -23.02 2.28 -19.85
CA GLU A 89 -21.68 1.70 -19.73
C GLU A 89 -20.67 2.77 -19.29
N PHE A 90 -19.67 2.38 -18.53
CA PHE A 90 -18.61 3.30 -18.11
C PHE A 90 -17.62 3.59 -19.24
N LEU A 91 -17.28 4.86 -19.38
CA LEU A 91 -16.21 5.36 -20.23
C LEU A 91 -14.90 5.32 -19.45
N TRP A 92 -14.26 4.15 -19.44
CA TRP A 92 -12.98 3.96 -18.78
C TRP A 92 -11.83 4.68 -19.50
N ASN A 93 -10.88 5.17 -18.73
CA ASN A 93 -9.64 5.80 -19.20
C ASN A 93 -8.44 5.15 -18.49
N ASP A 94 -7.22 5.62 -18.78
CA ASP A 94 -5.98 5.18 -18.13
C ASP A 94 -5.90 5.58 -16.64
N GLY A 95 -6.90 6.27 -16.11
CA GLY A 95 -7.06 6.57 -14.70
C GLY A 95 -8.35 7.35 -14.45
N GLN A 96 -8.83 7.29 -13.21
CA GLN A 96 -10.07 7.93 -12.81
C GLN A 96 -10.07 8.20 -11.31
N ASP A 97 -10.88 9.17 -10.91
CA ASP A 97 -11.19 9.38 -9.50
C ASP A 97 -12.09 8.27 -8.98
N TRP A 98 -11.77 7.80 -7.78
CA TRP A 98 -12.50 6.79 -7.05
C TRP A 98 -12.85 7.32 -5.67
N ALA A 99 -14.02 6.94 -5.18
CA ALA A 99 -14.38 7.13 -3.79
C ALA A 99 -15.00 5.86 -3.21
N VAL A 100 -14.57 5.52 -2.00
CA VAL A 100 -15.21 4.51 -1.15
C VAL A 100 -15.65 5.18 0.13
N PHE A 101 -16.91 5.02 0.50
CA PHE A 101 -17.46 5.66 1.69
C PHE A 101 -18.55 4.83 2.35
N VAL A 102 -18.78 5.08 3.63
CA VAL A 102 -19.88 4.51 4.41
C VAL A 102 -20.94 5.58 4.62
N GLU A 103 -22.18 5.29 4.25
CA GLU A 103 -23.35 6.08 4.59
C GLU A 103 -24.00 5.50 5.84
N ASP A 104 -24.06 6.31 6.90
CA ASP A 104 -24.66 6.00 8.19
C ASP A 104 -25.64 7.13 8.56
N THR A 105 -26.55 6.87 9.48
CA THR A 105 -27.41 7.84 10.16
C THR A 105 -26.65 9.03 10.72
N ASN A 106 -25.41 8.85 11.17
CA ASN A 106 -24.57 9.93 11.73
C ASN A 106 -23.89 10.79 10.64
N GLY A 107 -23.89 10.35 9.39
CA GLY A 107 -23.27 11.04 8.26
C GLY A 107 -22.54 10.09 7.32
N VAL A 108 -21.60 10.64 6.56
CA VAL A 108 -20.79 9.87 5.60
C VAL A 108 -19.34 9.83 6.06
N TYR A 109 -18.74 8.64 6.04
CA TYR A 109 -17.32 8.43 6.31
C TYR A 109 -16.58 8.16 5.01
N ILE A 110 -15.75 9.10 4.56
CA ILE A 110 -14.96 8.95 3.32
C ILE A 110 -13.71 8.13 3.62
N LEU A 111 -13.74 6.85 3.27
CA LEU A 111 -12.62 5.93 3.48
C LEU A 111 -11.53 6.10 2.41
N LEU A 112 -11.94 6.42 1.19
CA LEU A 112 -11.05 6.73 0.08
C LEU A 112 -11.68 7.80 -0.80
N ASP A 113 -10.89 8.80 -1.22
CA ASP A 113 -11.23 9.77 -2.26
C ASP A 113 -9.93 10.19 -2.96
N LYS A 114 -9.65 9.60 -4.12
CA LYS A 114 -8.42 9.86 -4.87
C LYS A 114 -8.49 9.42 -6.33
N PHE A 115 -7.61 10.03 -7.13
CA PHE A 115 -7.28 9.57 -8.46
C PHE A 115 -6.41 8.30 -8.41
N VAL A 116 -6.76 7.27 -9.19
CA VAL A 116 -5.96 6.06 -9.36
C VAL A 116 -5.59 5.90 -10.83
N GLN A 117 -4.29 5.91 -11.12
CA GLN A 117 -3.76 5.73 -12.47
C GLN A 117 -3.44 4.26 -12.76
N ALA A 118 -3.85 3.79 -13.94
CA ALA A 118 -3.61 2.46 -14.49
C ALA A 118 -3.93 1.38 -13.46
N GLY A 119 -5.13 1.45 -12.89
CA GLY A 119 -5.43 0.77 -11.65
C GLY A 119 -6.90 0.53 -11.38
N SER A 120 -7.17 0.05 -10.19
CA SER A 120 -8.51 -0.33 -9.72
C SER A 120 -8.58 -0.22 -8.22
N VAL A 121 -9.79 0.05 -7.73
CA VAL A 121 -10.12 0.04 -6.30
C VAL A 121 -11.14 -1.06 -6.07
N TYR A 122 -10.90 -1.88 -5.06
CA TYR A 122 -11.83 -2.88 -4.56
C TYR A 122 -12.08 -2.60 -3.09
N PHE A 123 -13.26 -2.98 -2.62
CA PHE A 123 -13.50 -3.11 -1.20
C PHE A 123 -14.01 -4.51 -0.88
N ASP A 124 -13.60 -5.02 0.27
CA ASP A 124 -14.12 -6.23 0.87
C ASP A 124 -14.70 -5.84 2.24
N VAL A 125 -15.85 -6.41 2.57
CA VAL A 125 -16.44 -6.29 3.91
C VAL A 125 -16.31 -7.64 4.59
N SER A 126 -15.62 -7.68 5.72
CA SER A 126 -15.55 -8.86 6.56
C SER A 126 -16.52 -8.71 7.72
N ASP A 127 -17.64 -9.41 7.61
CA ASP A 127 -18.64 -9.52 8.66
C ASP A 127 -18.33 -10.65 9.64
N TYR A 128 -19.04 -10.63 10.76
CA TYR A 128 -19.02 -11.67 11.80
C TYR A 128 -19.18 -13.08 11.20
N TYR A 129 -18.18 -13.94 11.44
CA TYR A 129 -18.38 -15.37 11.32
C TYR A 129 -18.21 -16.01 12.70
N MET A 130 -19.35 -16.25 13.35
CA MET A 130 -19.51 -16.79 14.71
C MET A 130 -19.28 -15.75 15.82
N ASN A 131 -20.11 -15.80 16.87
CA ASN A 131 -20.14 -14.88 18.01
C ASN A 131 -18.85 -14.91 18.87
N ASP A 132 -17.70 -14.50 18.32
CA ASP A 132 -16.41 -14.48 19.00
C ASP A 132 -15.97 -13.06 19.44
N GLY A 133 -16.79 -12.04 19.15
CA GLY A 133 -16.50 -10.65 19.49
C GLY A 133 -15.55 -9.94 18.53
N ALA A 134 -15.29 -10.50 17.35
CA ALA A 134 -14.58 -9.80 16.28
C ALA A 134 -15.40 -8.58 15.79
N GLN A 135 -14.74 -7.47 15.47
CA GLN A 135 -15.39 -6.27 14.93
C GLN A 135 -15.43 -6.33 13.40
N PRO A 136 -16.50 -5.83 12.74
CA PRO A 136 -16.54 -5.70 11.29
C PRO A 136 -15.35 -4.89 10.78
N LYS A 137 -14.88 -5.23 9.59
CA LYS A 137 -13.81 -4.48 8.92
C LYS A 137 -14.09 -4.30 7.45
N ILE A 138 -13.70 -3.14 6.96
CA ILE A 138 -13.69 -2.85 5.52
C ILE A 138 -12.23 -2.85 5.09
N LEU A 139 -11.88 -3.71 4.13
CA LEU A 139 -10.58 -3.69 3.47
C LEU A 139 -10.74 -2.94 2.15
N ILE A 140 -9.90 -1.94 1.91
CA ILE A 140 -9.75 -1.32 0.60
C ILE A 140 -8.45 -1.81 -0.02
N THR A 141 -8.56 -2.32 -1.25
CA THR A 141 -7.43 -2.72 -2.08
C THR A 141 -7.28 -1.75 -3.23
N GLU A 142 -6.17 -1.02 -3.26
CA GLU A 142 -5.80 -0.17 -4.39
C GLU A 142 -4.70 -0.85 -5.19
N THR A 143 -4.97 -1.11 -6.47
CA THR A 143 -3.95 -1.56 -7.42
C THR A 143 -3.64 -0.46 -8.40
N THR A 144 -2.36 -0.25 -8.70
CA THR A 144 -1.89 0.54 -9.84
C THR A 144 -1.01 -0.33 -10.73
N GLY A 145 -0.49 0.24 -11.82
CA GLY A 145 0.41 -0.50 -12.73
C GLY A 145 1.62 -1.15 -12.04
N ALA A 146 2.14 -0.55 -10.96
CA ALA A 146 3.29 -1.08 -10.23
C ALA A 146 3.06 -1.26 -8.72
N GLY A 147 1.98 -0.72 -8.17
CA GLY A 147 1.74 -0.66 -6.73
C GLY A 147 0.52 -1.46 -6.28
N LEU A 148 0.59 -1.90 -5.03
CA LEU A 148 -0.52 -2.42 -4.25
C LEU A 148 -0.52 -1.72 -2.89
N VAL A 149 -1.69 -1.20 -2.51
CA VAL A 149 -1.97 -0.68 -1.17
C VAL A 149 -3.17 -1.44 -0.61
N LEU A 150 -3.03 -1.93 0.62
CA LEU A 150 -4.07 -2.60 1.39
C LEU A 150 -4.29 -1.81 2.68
N LYS A 151 -5.50 -1.30 2.88
CA LYS A 151 -5.88 -0.55 4.09
C LYS A 151 -7.14 -1.14 4.70
N THR A 152 -7.14 -1.33 6.00
CA THR A 152 -8.36 -1.72 6.73
C THR A 152 -8.93 -0.53 7.48
N TYR A 153 -10.25 -0.49 7.58
CA TYR A 153 -11.01 0.48 8.33
C TYR A 153 -11.88 -0.26 9.34
N THR A 154 -11.74 0.08 10.62
CA THR A 154 -12.53 -0.48 11.72
C THR A 154 -13.17 0.67 12.48
N TYR A 155 -14.47 0.61 12.75
CA TYR A 155 -15.12 1.65 13.53
C TYR A 155 -14.63 1.61 14.98
N SER A 156 -14.42 2.80 15.57
CA SER A 156 -14.03 2.97 16.96
C SER A 156 -15.02 3.89 17.64
N GLU A 157 -15.80 3.34 18.57
CA GLU A 157 -16.68 4.14 19.43
C GLU A 157 -15.91 5.18 20.24
N THR A 158 -14.66 4.88 20.65
CA THR A 158 -13.84 5.78 21.46
C THR A 158 -13.35 6.99 20.67
N GLU A 159 -12.99 6.79 19.40
CA GLU A 159 -12.54 7.86 18.51
C GLU A 159 -13.70 8.48 17.70
N ASN A 160 -14.90 7.90 17.80
CA ASN A 160 -16.11 8.27 17.07
C ASN A 160 -15.88 8.38 15.55
N GLY A 161 -15.35 7.30 14.97
CA GLY A 161 -15.04 7.23 13.56
C GLY A 161 -14.29 5.95 13.15
N TYR A 162 -14.06 5.81 11.85
CA TYR A 162 -13.27 4.70 11.31
C TYR A 162 -11.78 4.94 11.49
N VAL A 163 -11.11 3.98 12.10
CA VAL A 163 -9.65 3.96 12.24
C VAL A 163 -9.05 3.27 11.02
N GLU A 164 -8.22 3.99 10.27
CA GLU A 164 -7.45 3.47 9.14
C GLU A 164 -6.16 2.79 9.63
N GLU A 165 -5.91 1.60 9.12
CA GLU A 165 -4.65 0.87 9.29
C GLU A 165 -4.12 0.45 7.91
N THR A 166 -2.87 0.81 7.59
CA THR A 166 -2.21 0.34 6.36
C THR A 166 -1.55 -1.01 6.62
N ILE A 167 -2.08 -2.06 6.00
CA ILE A 167 -1.58 -3.44 6.12
C ILE A 167 -0.39 -3.67 5.19
N TYR A 168 -0.44 -3.08 3.99
CA TYR A 168 0.61 -3.19 3.00
C TYR A 168 0.62 -1.96 2.11
N ASP A 169 1.80 -1.42 1.85
CA ASP A 169 2.02 -0.42 0.81
C ASP A 169 3.34 -0.76 0.13
N THR A 170 3.27 -1.04 -1.18
CA THR A 170 4.47 -1.34 -1.98
C THR A 170 5.51 -0.23 -1.88
N GLY A 171 5.07 1.02 -1.95
CA GLY A 171 5.95 2.20 -1.91
C GLY A 171 6.70 2.30 -0.59
N ALA A 172 6.02 2.00 0.52
CA ALA A 172 6.61 2.01 1.86
C ALA A 172 7.53 0.81 2.12
N VAL A 173 7.07 -0.41 1.78
CA VAL A 173 7.78 -1.66 2.13
C VAL A 173 9.02 -1.87 1.27
N THR A 174 9.06 -1.35 0.04
CA THR A 174 10.14 -1.62 -0.92
C THR A 174 10.88 -0.37 -1.39
N GLU A 175 10.69 0.78 -0.72
CA GLU A 175 11.29 2.07 -1.10
C GLU A 175 11.06 2.41 -2.60
N ALA A 176 9.78 2.47 -3.01
CA ALA A 176 9.34 2.64 -4.41
C ALA A 176 9.56 1.45 -5.36
N GLY A 177 9.56 0.22 -4.83
CA GLY A 177 9.62 -0.98 -5.63
C GLY A 177 8.33 -1.32 -6.39
N ILE A 178 8.34 -2.48 -7.03
CA ILE A 178 7.27 -2.96 -7.92
C ILE A 178 6.59 -4.16 -7.27
N ASN A 179 5.28 -4.08 -7.08
CA ASN A 179 4.46 -5.20 -6.68
C ASN A 179 4.27 -6.16 -7.85
N ARG A 180 4.74 -7.40 -7.69
CA ARG A 180 4.56 -8.47 -8.69
C ARG A 180 3.51 -9.45 -8.19
N ARG A 181 2.35 -9.45 -8.85
CA ARG A 181 1.26 -10.39 -8.55
C ARG A 181 1.42 -11.66 -9.39
N PHE A 182 1.43 -12.81 -8.71
CA PHE A 182 1.37 -14.13 -9.34
C PHE A 182 0.01 -14.74 -9.01
N THR A 183 -0.65 -15.38 -9.98
CA THR A 183 -2.00 -15.92 -9.84
C THR A 183 -2.03 -17.42 -10.11
N SER A 184 -2.93 -18.13 -9.45
CA SER A 184 -3.13 -19.58 -9.59
C SER A 184 -4.36 -19.97 -10.41
N PHE A 185 -5.10 -19.00 -10.98
CA PHE A 185 -6.26 -19.31 -11.83
C PHE A 185 -5.80 -19.94 -13.16
N PRO A 186 -6.32 -21.11 -13.57
CA PRO A 186 -6.35 -21.46 -14.98
C PRO A 186 -7.30 -20.49 -15.68
N GLU A 187 -6.88 -19.86 -16.79
CA GLU A 187 -7.79 -19.06 -17.61
C GLU A 187 -8.98 -19.93 -18.04
N ILE A 188 -10.17 -19.64 -17.53
CA ILE A 188 -11.40 -20.11 -18.17
C ILE A 188 -11.61 -19.14 -19.34
N THR A 189 -11.10 -19.53 -20.50
CA THR A 189 -11.54 -18.94 -21.77
C THR A 189 -12.94 -19.47 -22.04
N ASP A 190 -13.94 -18.60 -21.99
CA ASP A 190 -15.27 -18.87 -22.56
C ASP A 190 -15.18 -19.14 -24.08
#